data_AF-A0A3B8V1I0-F1
#
_entry.id   AF-A0A3B8V1I0-F1
#
_cell.length_a   1.000
_cell.length_b   1.000
_cell.length_c   1.000
_cell.angle_alpha   90.00
_cell.angle_beta   90.00
_cell.angle_gamma   90.00
#
_symmetry.space_group_name_H-M   'P 1'
#
loop_
_entity.id
_entity.type
_entity.pdbx_description
1 polymer ?
#
loop_
_entity_poly.entity_id
_entity_poly.type
_entity_poly.pdbx_seq_one_letter_code
_entity_poly.pdbx_strand_id
1 'polypeptide(L)'
;MLGYGTYRFKTRGRVDLLDPNTVFGLFIWEYPQCFEGSDEWWNPASEFDIEFSRWGQPGNDFAQFVAQPYWWGGNISRFEMPEPTPA
;
A
#
# COMPACT_ATOMS: atom_id res chain seq x y z
N MET A 1 -5.93 -7.64 11.94
CA MET A 1 -6.64 -6.34 11.88
C MET A 1 -7.43 -6.10 13.15
N LEU A 2 -7.96 -4.89 13.37
CA LEU A 2 -8.87 -4.59 14.49
C LEU A 2 -10.35 -4.73 14.10
N GLY A 3 -10.63 -5.40 12.97
CA GLY A 3 -11.97 -5.52 12.38
C GLY A 3 -12.32 -4.37 11.43
N TYR A 4 -13.60 -4.29 11.07
CA TYR A 4 -14.12 -3.26 10.15
C TYR A 4 -14.05 -1.87 10.77
N GLY A 5 -13.64 -0.89 9.97
CA GLY A 5 -13.60 0.50 10.39
C GLY A 5 -12.75 1.36 9.45
N THR A 6 -12.69 2.65 9.77
CA THR A 6 -11.85 3.59 9.05
C THR A 6 -10.49 3.69 9.73
N TYR A 7 -9.45 3.21 9.05
CA TYR A 7 -8.06 3.37 9.45
C TYR A 7 -7.49 4.59 8.74
N ARG A 8 -6.92 5.53 9.49
CA ARG A 8 -6.39 6.78 8.92
C ARG A 8 -4.95 6.98 9.34
N PHE A 9 -4.06 7.02 8.35
CA PHE A 9 -2.67 7.42 8.54
C PHE A 9 -2.52 8.90 8.26
N LYS A 10 -1.66 9.57 9.04
CA LYS A 10 -1.26 10.95 8.80
C LYS A 10 0.26 11.00 8.71
N THR A 11 0.77 11.35 7.55
CA THR A 11 2.21 11.51 7.32
C THR A 11 2.60 12.98 7.52
N ARG A 12 3.90 13.22 7.68
CA ARG A 12 4.50 14.56 7.71
C ARG A 12 5.64 14.60 6.71
N GLY A 13 5.68 15.67 5.90
CA GLY A 13 6.72 15.88 4.89
C GLY A 13 6.27 15.52 3.47
N ARG A 14 7.20 15.66 2.52
CA ARG A 14 7.01 15.41 1.09
C ARG A 14 7.40 13.98 0.75
N VAL A 15 6.48 13.03 0.94
CA VAL A 15 6.75 11.62 0.62
C VAL A 15 6.99 11.42 -0.88
N ASP A 16 6.45 12.30 -1.73
CA ASP A 16 6.67 12.33 -3.18
C ASP A 16 8.11 12.69 -3.60
N LEU A 17 8.93 13.16 -2.65
CA LEU A 17 10.35 13.46 -2.84
C LEU A 17 11.28 12.36 -2.29
N LEU A 18 10.74 11.21 -1.88
CA LEU A 18 11.57 10.06 -1.51
C LEU A 18 12.45 9.63 -2.69
N ASP A 19 13.63 9.08 -2.38
CA ASP A 19 14.50 8.50 -3.40
C ASP A 19 13.72 7.46 -4.24
N PRO A 20 13.85 7.43 -5.57
CA PRO A 20 13.08 6.50 -6.41
C PRO A 20 13.19 5.02 -6.01
N ASN A 21 14.26 4.62 -5.33
CA ASN A 21 14.48 3.25 -4.84
C ASN A 21 13.86 2.99 -3.46
N THR A 22 13.32 4.01 -2.80
CA THR A 22 12.66 3.86 -1.50
C THR A 22 11.24 3.39 -1.69
N VAL A 23 10.82 2.43 -0.87
CA VAL A 23 9.41 2.05 -0.68
C VAL A 23 9.02 2.45 0.73
N PHE A 24 8.07 3.36 0.87
CA PHE A 24 7.47 3.69 2.15
C PHE A 24 6.05 3.11 2.20
N GLY A 25 5.88 2.05 2.98
CA GLY A 25 4.62 1.31 3.13
C GLY A 25 3.93 1.59 4.46
N LEU A 26 2.63 1.81 4.40
CA LEU A 26 1.72 1.84 5.54
C LEU A 26 0.71 0.73 5.32
N PHE A 27 0.58 -0.20 6.26
CA PHE A 27 -0.22 -1.38 6.03
C PHE A 27 -1.03 -1.77 7.25
N ILE A 28 -2.14 -2.47 6.99
CA ILE A 28 -2.81 -3.31 7.96
C ILE A 28 -2.68 -4.74 7.51
N TRP A 29 -2.46 -5.61 8.47
CA TRP A 29 -2.17 -7.01 8.21
C TRP A 29 -2.81 -7.87 9.29
N GLU A 30 -3.16 -9.11 8.94
CA GLU A 30 -3.66 -10.08 9.89
C GLU A 30 -3.05 -11.44 9.64
N TYR A 31 -2.56 -12.04 10.71
CA TYR A 31 -2.04 -13.39 10.63
C TYR A 31 -3.16 -14.34 10.16
N PRO A 32 -2.90 -15.18 9.15
CA PRO A 32 -3.87 -16.18 8.75
C PRO A 32 -4.13 -17.13 9.92
N GLN A 33 -5.38 -17.56 10.06
CA GLN A 33 -5.79 -18.44 11.16
C GLN A 33 -5.13 -19.82 11.06
N CYS A 34 -4.66 -20.22 9.87
CA CYS A 34 -3.90 -21.43 9.63
C CYS A 34 -2.82 -21.23 8.54
N PHE A 35 -1.76 -22.05 8.58
CA PHE A 35 -0.68 -22.07 7.58
C PHE A 35 -0.96 -23.12 6.51
N GLU A 36 -2.09 -23.00 5.83
CA GLU A 36 -2.38 -23.82 4.65
C GLU A 36 -2.13 -23.02 3.38
N GLY A 37 -1.41 -23.60 2.42
CA GLY A 37 -1.05 -22.90 1.18
C GLY A 37 -2.25 -22.46 0.34
N SER A 38 -3.42 -23.09 0.50
CA SER A 38 -4.67 -22.65 -0.13
C SER A 38 -5.19 -21.32 0.45
N ASP A 39 -4.99 -21.10 1.75
CA ASP A 39 -5.45 -19.89 2.44
C ASP A 39 -4.56 -18.69 2.11
N GLU A 40 -3.27 -18.93 1.89
CA GLU A 40 -2.31 -17.90 1.46
C GLU A 40 -2.53 -17.45 0.00
N TRP A 41 -3.16 -18.27 -0.83
CA TRP A 41 -3.30 -17.96 -2.26
C TRP A 41 -4.28 -16.83 -2.55
N TRP A 42 -5.44 -16.86 -1.89
CA TRP A 42 -6.54 -15.95 -2.26
C TRP A 42 -6.53 -14.64 -1.47
N ASN A 43 -5.90 -14.63 -0.30
CA ASN A 43 -5.69 -13.41 0.47
C ASN A 43 -4.48 -13.58 1.38
N PRO A 44 -3.24 -13.51 0.84
CA PRO A 44 -2.04 -13.71 1.62
C PRO A 44 -2.01 -12.72 2.78
N ALA A 45 -2.19 -13.27 3.98
CA ALA A 45 -2.16 -12.57 5.26
C ALA A 45 -3.11 -11.36 5.41
N SER A 46 -4.22 -11.34 4.67
CA SER A 46 -5.28 -10.33 4.82
C SER A 46 -4.74 -8.90 4.88
N GLU A 47 -3.90 -8.56 3.91
CA GLU A 47 -3.11 -7.34 3.91
C GLU A 47 -3.69 -6.29 2.97
N PHE A 48 -3.72 -5.05 3.47
CA PHE A 48 -3.96 -3.86 2.67
C PHE A 48 -2.84 -2.86 2.88
N ASP A 49 -2.31 -2.37 1.76
CA ASP A 49 -1.16 -1.48 1.71
C ASP A 49 -1.55 -0.10 1.17
N ILE A 50 -0.88 0.92 1.71
CA ILE A 50 -0.73 2.25 1.12
C ILE A 50 0.76 2.43 0.91
N GLU A 51 1.19 2.44 -0.35
CA GLU A 51 2.60 2.44 -0.70
C GLU A 51 2.97 3.70 -1.47
N PHE A 52 4.13 4.24 -1.12
CA PHE A 52 4.75 5.39 -1.74
C PHE A 52 6.12 4.98 -2.27
N SER A 53 6.26 4.91 -3.60
CA SER A 53 7.50 4.54 -4.27
C SER A 53 7.45 4.87 -5.76
N ARG A 54 8.63 4.89 -6.40
CA ARG A 54 8.75 4.83 -7.85
C ARG A 54 9.38 3.53 -8.33
N TRP A 55 9.69 2.59 -7.43
CA TRP A 55 10.29 1.29 -7.71
C TRP A 55 11.52 1.37 -8.63
N GLY A 56 12.38 2.36 -8.38
CA GLY A 56 13.59 2.63 -9.15
C GLY A 56 13.37 3.28 -10.52
N GLN A 57 12.12 3.60 -10.88
CA GLN A 57 11.73 4.17 -12.17
C GLN A 57 11.17 5.59 -12.01
N PRO A 58 11.99 6.66 -12.18
CA PRO A 58 11.58 8.03 -11.86
C PRO A 58 10.30 8.53 -12.54
N GLY A 59 9.95 7.99 -13.71
CA GLY A 59 8.73 8.33 -14.44
C GLY A 59 7.49 7.52 -14.08
N ASN A 60 7.58 6.58 -13.13
CA ASN A 60 6.47 5.71 -12.73
C ASN A 60 5.51 6.43 -11.79
N ASP A 61 4.26 5.97 -11.69
CA ASP A 61 3.31 6.46 -10.68
C ASP A 61 3.91 6.35 -9.27
N PHE A 62 3.63 7.33 -8.41
CA PHE A 62 4.30 7.45 -7.12
C PHE A 62 3.58 6.72 -5.97
N ALA A 63 2.27 6.54 -6.06
CA ALA A 63 1.49 5.99 -4.95
C ALA A 63 0.45 4.96 -5.38
N GLN A 64 0.19 3.99 -4.50
CA GLN A 64 -0.82 2.96 -4.73
C GLN A 64 -1.49 2.47 -3.44
N PHE A 65 -2.74 2.08 -3.58
CA PHE A 65 -3.42 1.18 -2.65
C PHE A 65 -3.33 -0.24 -3.20
N VAL A 66 -3.01 -1.21 -2.35
CA VAL A 66 -2.95 -2.63 -2.72
C VAL A 66 -3.79 -3.45 -1.77
N ALA A 67 -4.68 -4.28 -2.30
CA ALA A 67 -5.28 -5.41 -1.59
C ALA A 67 -4.53 -6.67 -1.98
N GLN A 68 -3.94 -7.40 -1.03
CA GLN A 68 -3.23 -8.62 -1.41
C GLN A 68 -4.23 -9.72 -1.87
N PRO A 69 -3.88 -10.54 -2.88
CA PRO A 69 -2.62 -10.52 -3.62
C PRO A 69 -2.57 -9.42 -4.71
N TYR A 70 -1.43 -8.75 -4.84
CA TYR A 70 -1.27 -7.62 -5.77
C TYR A 70 -1.45 -7.98 -7.26
N TRP A 71 -1.19 -9.24 -7.64
CA TRP A 71 -1.26 -9.68 -9.04
C TRP A 71 -2.69 -9.92 -9.53
N TRP A 72 -3.67 -9.92 -8.63
CA TRP A 72 -5.07 -10.07 -9.02
C TRP A 72 -5.61 -8.77 -9.63
N GLY A 73 -6.32 -8.89 -10.75
CA GLY A 73 -6.88 -7.73 -11.46
C GLY A 73 -7.84 -6.94 -10.56
N GLY A 74 -7.60 -5.62 -10.44
CA GLY A 74 -8.42 -4.71 -9.63
C GLY A 74 -7.95 -4.51 -8.20
N ASN A 75 -6.94 -5.25 -7.74
CA ASN A 75 -6.40 -5.12 -6.38
C ASN A 75 -5.41 -3.96 -6.21
N ILE A 76 -4.91 -3.39 -7.30
CA ILE A 76 -4.06 -2.20 -7.28
C ILE A 76 -4.88 -1.00 -7.76
N SER A 77 -4.86 0.07 -6.96
CA SER A 77 -5.41 1.37 -7.35
C SER A 77 -4.33 2.44 -7.22
N ARG A 78 -3.95 3.04 -8.35
CA ARG A 78 -2.96 4.12 -8.41
C ARG A 78 -3.62 5.45 -8.09
N PHE A 79 -2.89 6.31 -7.38
CA PHE A 79 -3.36 7.66 -7.08
C PHE A 79 -2.21 8.67 -7.08
N GLU A 80 -2.53 9.92 -7.39
CA GLU A 80 -1.62 11.03 -7.25
C GLU A 80 -1.70 11.62 -5.85
N MET A 81 -0.59 12.16 -5.35
CA MET A 81 -0.64 12.97 -4.14
C MET A 81 -1.32 14.30 -4.46
N PRO A 82 -2.26 14.76 -3.61
CA PRO A 82 -2.74 16.12 -3.75
C PRO A 82 -1.57 17.08 -3.61
N GLU A 83 -1.57 18.14 -4.42
CA GLU A 83 -0.59 19.23 -4.31
C GLU A 83 -0.47 19.66 -2.85
N PRO A 84 0.74 19.97 -2.37
CA PRO A 84 0.92 20.44 -1.00
C PRO A 84 -0.03 21.60 -0.76
N THR A 85 -0.84 21.53 0.31
CA THR A 85 -1.63 22.69 0.72
C THR A 85 -0.64 23.84 0.97
N PRO A 86 -0.79 25.00 0.30
CA PRO A 86 0.05 26.16 0.58
C PRO A 86 -0.01 26.48 2.07
N ALA A 87 1.13 26.85 2.63
CA ALA A 87 1.25 27.23 4.04
C ALA A 87 0.38 28.45 4.39
#